data_AF-A0A0P0YK50-F1
#
_entry.id   AF-A0A0P0YK50-F1
#
_cell.length_a   1.000
_cell.length_b   1.000
_cell.length_c   1.000
_cell.angle_alpha   90.00
_cell.angle_beta   90.00
_cell.angle_gamma   90.00
#
_symmetry.space_group_name_H-M   'P 1'
#
loop_
_entity.id
_entity.type
_entity.pdbx_description
1 polymer ?
#
loop_
_entity_poly.entity_id
_entity_poly.type
_entity_poly.pdbx_seq_one_letter_code
_entity_poly.pdbx_strand_id
1 'polypeptide(L)'
;MTRSFVTLLVLGLSSCISGAPTTLTSRQSSSPLSGNWTNELGSTMILIADQNGGLSGQYNSAVGNATNFYNLTGRFDTLPPTDAGISVGWVVDWKNDLLNAHAVTTWSGQYFDNDNVETILTQWLLTTSSSQADVWESTLVGHDEFTRAEIA
;
A
#
# COMPACT_ATOMS: atom_id res chain seq x y z
N MET A 1 54.80 -73.80 6.63
CA MET A 1 54.49 -72.76 7.63
C MET A 1 53.67 -71.68 6.95
N THR A 2 52.61 -71.07 7.47
CA THR A 2 51.53 -71.43 8.41
C THR A 2 50.46 -70.37 8.08
N ARG A 3 49.22 -70.80 7.92
CA ARG A 3 48.05 -69.93 7.68
C ARG A 3 47.77 -69.09 8.93
N SER A 4 47.32 -67.84 8.80
CA SER A 4 46.25 -67.33 9.67
C SER A 4 45.58 -66.07 9.12
N PHE A 5 44.26 -66.09 9.19
CA PHE A 5 43.31 -65.03 8.85
C PHE A 5 43.19 -64.04 10.01
N VAL A 6 42.98 -62.75 9.71
CA VAL A 6 42.17 -61.86 10.57
C VAL A 6 41.33 -60.94 9.68
N THR A 7 40.02 -61.11 9.79
CA THR A 7 38.95 -60.26 9.26
C THR A 7 38.88 -58.98 10.10
N LEU A 8 38.76 -57.81 9.45
CA LEU A 8 38.23 -56.62 10.13
C LEU A 8 37.15 -55.97 9.26
N LEU A 9 35.93 -56.06 9.78
CA LEU A 9 34.71 -55.41 9.34
C LEU A 9 34.70 -53.99 9.93
N VAL A 10 34.64 -52.93 9.11
CA VAL A 10 34.12 -51.62 9.58
C VAL A 10 33.23 -51.01 8.51
N LEU A 11 32.05 -50.63 9.00
CA LEU A 11 30.84 -50.11 8.37
C LEU A 11 31.06 -48.84 7.55
N GLY A 12 30.29 -48.73 6.46
CA GLY A 12 30.21 -47.53 5.64
C GLY A 12 29.33 -46.43 6.24
N LEU A 13 29.54 -45.21 5.78
CA LEU A 13 28.61 -44.10 5.81
C LEU A 13 28.83 -43.26 4.53
N SER A 14 28.06 -43.56 3.48
CA SER A 14 27.86 -42.62 2.37
C SER A 14 27.05 -41.45 2.91
N SER A 15 27.71 -40.32 3.15
CA SER A 15 27.04 -39.09 3.53
C SER A 15 26.43 -38.45 2.28
N CYS A 16 25.17 -38.78 1.99
CA CYS A 16 24.37 -38.02 1.05
C CYS A 16 24.05 -36.65 1.68
N ILE A 17 24.78 -35.61 1.27
CA ILE A 17 24.38 -34.23 1.56
C ILE A 17 23.17 -33.94 0.68
N SER A 18 21.98 -34.19 1.21
CA SER A 18 20.73 -33.69 0.65
C SER A 18 20.71 -32.17 0.89
N GLY A 19 21.13 -31.41 -0.11
CA GLY A 19 20.84 -29.99 -0.18
C GLY A 19 19.36 -29.81 -0.47
N ALA A 20 18.52 -29.83 0.56
CA ALA A 20 17.17 -29.30 0.44
C ALA A 20 17.29 -27.82 0.05
N PRO A 21 16.63 -27.34 -1.02
CA PRO A 21 16.55 -25.92 -1.26
C PRO A 21 15.84 -25.29 -0.07
N THR A 22 16.55 -24.50 0.71
CA THR A 22 15.95 -23.62 1.71
C THR A 22 15.13 -22.59 0.95
N THR A 23 13.86 -22.92 0.68
CA THR A 23 12.87 -21.91 0.31
C THR A 23 12.71 -21.00 1.52
N LEU A 24 13.52 -19.94 1.55
CA LEU A 24 13.23 -18.75 2.33
C LEU A 24 11.87 -18.26 1.81
N THR A 25 10.82 -18.69 2.49
CA THR A 25 9.50 -18.12 2.29
C THR A 25 9.62 -16.73 2.89
N SER A 26 10.01 -15.77 2.05
CA SER A 26 9.75 -14.36 2.31
C SER A 26 8.28 -14.30 2.69
N ARG A 27 7.99 -14.07 3.97
CA ARG A 27 6.70 -13.49 4.32
C ARG A 27 6.74 -12.16 3.61
N GLN A 28 6.05 -12.10 2.48
CA GLN A 28 5.87 -10.88 1.72
C GLN A 28 5.28 -9.87 2.69
N SER A 29 6.14 -9.02 3.26
CA SER A 29 5.73 -7.95 4.14
C SER A 29 4.83 -7.08 3.30
N SER A 30 3.52 -7.10 3.56
CA SER A 30 2.60 -6.17 2.94
C SER A 30 3.12 -4.76 3.23
N SER A 31 3.22 -3.91 2.20
CA SER A 31 3.65 -2.53 2.38
C SER A 31 2.81 -1.85 3.47
N PRO A 32 3.41 -1.01 4.34
CA PRO A 32 2.71 -0.36 5.44
C PRO A 32 1.53 0.49 4.96
N LEU A 33 1.55 0.98 3.72
CA LEU A 33 0.43 1.71 3.14
C LEU A 33 -0.81 0.85 2.90
N SER A 34 -0.65 -0.47 2.72
CA SER A 34 -1.80 -1.35 2.45
C SER A 34 -2.73 -1.44 3.66
N GLY A 35 -4.04 -1.49 3.41
CA GLY A 35 -5.07 -1.64 4.44
C GLY A 35 -6.16 -0.59 4.38
N ASN A 36 -6.97 -0.54 5.44
CA ASN A 36 -8.11 0.36 5.56
C ASN A 36 -7.71 1.63 6.31
N TRP A 37 -8.11 2.76 5.76
CA TRP A 37 -7.83 4.10 6.26
C TRP A 37 -9.13 4.88 6.42
N THR A 38 -9.17 5.81 7.38
CA THR A 38 -10.29 6.73 7.59
C THR A 38 -9.75 8.14 7.83
N ASN A 39 -10.34 9.14 7.19
CA ASN A 39 -9.98 10.55 7.43
C ASN A 39 -10.85 11.19 8.52
N GLU A 40 -10.51 12.41 8.92
CA GLU A 40 -11.21 13.20 9.93
C GLU A 40 -12.65 13.56 9.56
N LEU A 41 -13.02 13.43 8.28
CA LEU A 41 -14.39 13.64 7.78
C LEU A 41 -15.22 12.35 7.80
N GLY A 42 -14.64 11.21 8.20
CA GLY A 42 -15.29 9.89 8.21
C GLY A 42 -15.28 9.18 6.85
N SER A 43 -14.53 9.69 5.86
CA SER A 43 -14.35 9.02 4.57
C SER A 43 -13.42 7.82 4.74
N THR A 44 -13.71 6.73 4.03
CA THR A 44 -12.96 5.47 4.15
C THR A 44 -12.22 5.13 2.86
N MET A 45 -11.02 4.58 2.99
CA MET A 45 -10.17 4.17 1.87
C MET A 45 -9.61 2.78 2.08
N ILE A 46 -9.65 1.94 1.05
CA ILE A 46 -8.97 0.63 1.00
C ILE A 46 -7.79 0.80 0.05
N LEU A 47 -6.57 0.65 0.57
CA LEU A 47 -5.34 0.84 -0.20
C LEU A 47 -4.60 -0.49 -0.38
N ILE A 48 -4.14 -0.74 -1.60
CA ILE A 48 -3.33 -1.91 -1.97
C ILE A 48 -2.04 -1.38 -2.61
N ALA A 49 -0.92 -1.60 -1.92
CA ALA A 49 0.39 -1.21 -2.38
C ALA A 49 1.18 -2.40 -2.93
N ASP A 50 1.70 -2.25 -4.15
CA ASP A 50 2.58 -3.25 -4.77
C ASP A 50 4.06 -2.98 -4.44
N GLN A 51 4.90 -3.99 -4.69
CA GLN A 51 6.34 -3.92 -4.42
C GLN A 51 7.11 -2.93 -5.32
N ASN A 52 6.48 -2.46 -6.41
CA ASN A 52 7.07 -1.57 -7.40
C ASN A 52 6.63 -0.11 -7.17
N GLY A 53 6.01 0.22 -6.03
CA GLY A 53 5.58 1.58 -5.72
C GLY A 53 4.20 1.96 -6.28
N GLY A 54 3.43 1.00 -6.80
CA GLY A 54 2.08 1.21 -7.30
C GLY A 54 1.04 1.16 -6.20
N LEU A 55 0.05 2.04 -6.29
CA LEU A 55 -1.14 2.03 -5.44
C LEU A 55 -2.38 1.78 -6.28
N SER A 56 -3.25 0.93 -5.77
CA SER A 56 -4.62 0.74 -6.28
C SER A 56 -5.56 0.60 -5.10
N GLY A 57 -6.87 0.77 -5.31
CA GLY A 57 -7.81 0.64 -4.22
C GLY A 57 -9.16 1.25 -4.51
N GLN A 58 -9.89 1.52 -3.43
CA GLN A 58 -11.19 2.15 -3.46
C GLN A 58 -11.33 3.22 -2.38
N TYR A 59 -12.03 4.30 -2.71
CA TYR A 59 -12.31 5.43 -1.83
C TYR A 59 -13.82 5.64 -1.72
N ASN A 60 -14.34 5.79 -0.52
CA ASN A 60 -15.74 6.14 -0.26
C ASN A 60 -15.79 7.41 0.58
N SER A 61 -16.28 8.48 -0.03
CA SER A 61 -16.38 9.79 0.62
C SER A 61 -17.60 9.85 1.53
N ALA A 62 -17.42 10.39 2.74
CA ALA A 62 -18.53 10.69 3.66
C ALA A 62 -19.23 12.03 3.35
N VAL A 63 -18.61 12.87 2.52
CA VAL A 63 -19.09 14.23 2.19
C VAL A 63 -19.09 14.49 0.68
N GLY A 64 -19.73 15.59 0.28
CA GLY A 64 -19.77 16.02 -1.12
C GLY A 64 -20.73 15.21 -1.99
N ASN A 65 -20.63 15.41 -3.30
CA ASN A 65 -21.46 14.72 -4.28
C ASN A 65 -20.84 13.36 -4.65
N ALA A 66 -20.91 12.41 -3.71
CA ALA A 66 -20.33 11.09 -3.85
C ALA A 66 -21.31 10.02 -3.35
N THR A 67 -21.27 8.83 -3.95
CA THR A 67 -22.10 7.69 -3.53
C THR A 67 -21.33 6.41 -3.72
N ASN A 68 -21.11 5.67 -2.63
CA ASN A 68 -20.39 4.40 -2.61
C ASN A 68 -18.91 4.56 -3.05
N PHE A 69 -18.24 3.45 -3.30
CA PHE A 69 -16.81 3.43 -3.63
C PHE A 69 -16.52 3.94 -5.06
N TYR A 70 -15.39 4.63 -5.17
CA TYR A 70 -14.73 5.06 -6.40
C TYR A 70 -13.35 4.42 -6.47
N ASN A 71 -12.87 4.12 -7.68
CA ASN A 71 -11.54 3.57 -7.84
C ASN A 71 -10.47 4.65 -7.58
N LEU A 72 -9.39 4.25 -6.92
CA LEU A 72 -8.20 5.09 -6.76
C LEU A 72 -6.97 4.39 -7.36
N THR A 73 -6.03 5.21 -7.84
CA THR A 73 -4.71 4.76 -8.28
C THR A 73 -3.65 5.78 -7.88
N GLY A 74 -2.42 5.35 -7.68
CA GLY A 74 -1.38 6.24 -7.17
C GLY A 74 0.02 5.61 -7.15
N ARG A 75 0.93 6.32 -6.50
CA ARG A 75 2.33 5.93 -6.34
C ARG A 75 2.85 6.29 -4.96
N PHE A 76 3.88 5.58 -4.52
CA PHE A 76 4.62 5.90 -3.30
C PHE A 76 6.11 5.60 -3.47
N ASP A 77 6.93 6.19 -2.59
CA ASP A 77 8.36 5.91 -2.49
C ASP A 77 8.61 4.55 -1.83
N THR A 78 9.27 3.63 -2.55
CA THR A 78 9.58 2.29 -2.02
C THR A 78 10.87 2.24 -1.21
N LEU A 79 11.70 3.30 -1.25
CA LEU A 79 12.98 3.39 -0.57
C LEU A 79 13.15 4.75 0.14
N PRO A 80 12.23 5.10 1.06
CA PRO A 80 12.29 6.36 1.80
C PRO A 80 13.51 6.39 2.75
N PRO A 81 14.02 7.59 3.11
CA PRO A 81 15.00 7.73 4.18
C PRO A 81 14.48 7.20 5.53
N THR A 82 15.36 6.66 6.37
CA THR A 82 14.99 6.02 7.67
C THR A 82 14.24 6.94 8.63
N ASP A 83 14.54 8.24 8.63
CA ASP A 83 13.99 9.21 9.59
C ASP A 83 13.02 10.20 8.91
N ALA A 84 12.36 9.79 7.82
CA ALA A 84 11.44 10.62 7.05
C ALA A 84 10.13 9.86 6.72
N GLY A 85 9.08 10.63 6.42
CA GLY A 85 7.81 10.07 5.97
C GLY A 85 7.92 9.46 4.58
N ILE A 86 7.06 8.48 4.29
CA ILE A 86 6.99 7.84 2.96
C ILE A 86 6.16 8.74 2.06
N SER A 87 6.79 9.35 1.05
CA SER A 87 6.07 10.18 0.07
C SER A 87 5.06 9.34 -0.70
N VAL A 88 3.82 9.84 -0.78
CA VAL A 88 2.69 9.12 -1.36
C VAL A 88 1.73 10.08 -2.05
N GLY A 89 1.08 9.61 -3.11
CA GLY A 89 -0.04 10.31 -3.71
C GLY A 89 -0.93 9.40 -4.53
N TRP A 90 -2.21 9.76 -4.61
CA TRP A 90 -3.21 9.04 -5.39
C TRP A 90 -4.24 10.00 -5.99
N VAL A 91 -5.01 9.47 -6.94
CA VAL A 91 -6.08 10.17 -7.64
C VAL A 91 -7.37 9.38 -7.56
N VAL A 92 -8.49 10.08 -7.41
CA VAL A 92 -9.85 9.56 -7.54
C VAL A 92 -10.57 10.36 -8.61
N ASP A 93 -11.09 9.67 -9.63
CA ASP A 93 -12.10 10.21 -10.53
C ASP A 93 -13.47 9.98 -9.90
N TRP A 94 -14.25 11.05 -9.68
CA TRP A 94 -15.55 10.99 -9.00
C TRP A 94 -16.66 10.50 -9.94
N LYS A 95 -16.40 9.37 -10.61
CA LYS A 95 -17.32 8.65 -11.48
C LYS A 95 -17.32 7.17 -11.14
N ASN A 96 -18.50 6.64 -10.85
CA ASN A 96 -18.76 5.20 -10.77
C ASN A 96 -20.08 4.88 -11.49
N ASP A 97 -20.61 3.67 -11.32
CA ASP A 97 -21.84 3.23 -11.98
C ASP A 97 -23.11 3.93 -11.44
N LEU A 98 -23.02 4.58 -10.28
CA LEU A 98 -24.14 5.23 -9.60
C LEU A 98 -24.16 6.75 -9.81
N LEU A 99 -22.98 7.38 -9.91
CA LEU A 99 -22.86 8.83 -9.95
C LEU A 99 -21.61 9.28 -10.72
N ASN A 100 -21.72 10.42 -11.40
CA ASN A 100 -20.61 11.14 -12.01
C ASN A 100 -20.65 12.61 -11.56
N ALA A 101 -19.70 13.02 -10.73
CA ALA A 101 -19.59 14.40 -10.24
C ALA A 101 -18.80 15.32 -11.20
N HIS A 102 -18.27 14.78 -12.31
CA HIS A 102 -17.45 15.50 -13.27
C HIS A 102 -16.25 16.20 -12.63
N ALA A 103 -15.62 15.54 -11.67
CA ALA A 103 -14.52 16.09 -10.89
C ALA A 103 -13.47 15.02 -10.58
N VAL A 104 -12.25 15.47 -10.33
CA VAL A 104 -11.11 14.62 -9.96
C VAL A 104 -10.43 15.22 -8.74
N THR A 105 -10.10 14.40 -7.75
CA THR A 105 -9.26 14.82 -6.62
C THR A 105 -7.93 14.08 -6.63
N THR A 106 -6.85 14.82 -6.42
CA THR A 106 -5.52 14.25 -6.13
C THR A 106 -5.13 14.55 -4.70
N TRP A 107 -4.63 13.56 -3.98
CA TRP A 107 -3.99 13.74 -2.68
C TRP A 107 -2.47 13.56 -2.84
N SER A 108 -1.71 14.42 -2.17
CA SER A 108 -0.25 14.34 -2.08
C SER A 108 0.17 14.56 -0.65
N GLY A 109 1.04 13.67 -0.14
CA GLY A 109 1.36 13.67 1.27
C GLY A 109 2.44 12.67 1.64
N GLN A 110 2.46 12.36 2.93
CA GLN A 110 3.43 11.43 3.52
C GLN A 110 2.76 10.51 4.53
N TYR A 111 3.19 9.25 4.54
CA TYR A 111 2.89 8.31 5.62
C TYR A 111 3.93 8.41 6.73
N PHE A 112 3.47 8.31 7.98
CA PHE A 112 4.29 8.23 9.18
C PHE A 112 3.83 7.08 10.07
N ASP A 113 4.78 6.44 10.75
CA ASP A 113 4.55 5.50 11.84
C ASP A 113 5.28 6.02 13.09
N ASN A 114 4.54 6.66 13.99
CA ASN A 114 5.08 7.21 15.22
C ASN A 114 4.57 6.36 16.39
N ASP A 115 5.42 5.48 16.92
CA ASP A 115 5.09 4.59 18.05
C ASP A 115 3.83 3.73 17.83
N ASN A 116 3.65 3.17 16.62
CA ASN A 116 2.48 2.41 16.16
C ASN A 116 1.21 3.26 15.95
N VAL A 117 1.35 4.58 15.91
CA VAL A 117 0.30 5.49 15.46
C VAL A 117 0.58 5.82 14.00
N GLU A 118 -0.03 5.05 13.11
CA GLU A 118 0.11 5.20 11.66
C GLU A 118 -0.80 6.31 11.13
N THR A 119 -0.23 7.25 10.39
CA THR A 119 -0.95 8.39 9.79
C THR A 119 -0.53 8.62 8.35
N ILE A 120 -1.46 9.10 7.51
CA ILE A 120 -1.13 9.69 6.20
C ILE A 120 -1.62 11.14 6.21
N LEU A 121 -0.68 12.08 6.18
CA LEU A 121 -0.97 13.51 6.17
C LEU A 121 -0.89 14.03 4.75
N THR A 122 -1.97 14.65 4.27
CA THR A 122 -2.09 15.02 2.86
C THR A 122 -2.60 16.44 2.66
N GLN A 123 -2.21 17.05 1.55
CA GLN A 123 -2.98 18.12 0.92
C GLN A 123 -3.65 17.56 -0.33
N TRP A 124 -4.76 18.16 -0.73
CA TRP A 124 -5.49 17.75 -1.92
C TRP A 124 -5.88 18.91 -2.83
N LEU A 125 -6.04 18.58 -4.11
CA LEU A 125 -6.61 19.45 -5.14
C LEU A 125 -7.82 18.74 -5.74
N LEU A 126 -9.00 19.36 -5.65
CA LEU A 126 -10.25 18.90 -6.27
C LEU A 126 -10.56 19.83 -7.44
N THR A 127 -10.42 19.33 -8.67
CA THR A 127 -10.76 20.07 -9.87
C THR A 127 -12.09 19.57 -10.42
N THR A 128 -13.07 20.47 -10.54
CA THR A 128 -14.35 20.19 -11.18
C THR A 128 -14.33 20.68 -12.62
N SER A 129 -14.94 19.93 -13.53
CA SER A 129 -15.07 20.34 -14.93
C SER A 129 -15.78 21.69 -15.02
N SER A 130 -15.20 22.62 -15.77
CA SER A 130 -15.71 23.98 -15.95
C SER A 130 -15.58 24.42 -17.41
N SER A 131 -16.20 25.54 -17.75
CA SER A 131 -15.89 26.23 -19.01
C SER A 131 -14.47 26.82 -18.95
N GLN A 132 -13.91 27.20 -20.10
CA GLN A 132 -12.63 27.90 -20.15
C GLN A 132 -12.69 29.26 -19.43
N ALA A 133 -13.85 29.94 -19.45
CA ALA A 133 -14.02 31.22 -18.79
C ALA A 133 -14.04 31.08 -17.26
N ASP A 134 -14.49 29.93 -16.75
CA ASP A 134 -14.66 29.66 -15.31
C ASP A 134 -13.52 28.80 -14.73
N VAL A 135 -12.50 28.46 -15.52
CA VAL A 135 -11.39 27.59 -15.08
C VAL A 135 -10.63 28.16 -13.88
N TRP A 136 -10.66 29.48 -13.72
CA TRP A 136 -9.99 30.19 -12.63
C TRP A 136 -10.52 29.81 -11.25
N GLU A 137 -11.78 29.35 -11.14
CA GLU A 137 -12.41 28.90 -9.89
C GLU A 137 -12.63 27.37 -9.84
N SER A 138 -12.12 26.63 -10.82
CA SER A 138 -12.39 25.19 -10.97
C SER A 138 -11.77 24.30 -9.90
N THR A 139 -10.78 24.79 -9.15
CA THR A 139 -9.96 23.97 -8.24
C THR A 139 -10.07 24.44 -6.80
N LEU A 140 -10.56 23.54 -5.95
CA LEU A 140 -10.53 23.67 -4.50
C LEU A 140 -9.26 23.02 -3.95
N VAL A 141 -8.79 23.51 -2.80
CA VAL A 141 -7.64 22.99 -2.07
C VAL A 141 -8.02 22.73 -0.61
N GLY A 142 -7.45 21.69 -0.02
CA GLY A 142 -7.61 21.37 1.39
C GLY A 142 -6.56 20.39 1.88
N HIS A 143 -6.80 19.83 3.05
CA HIS A 143 -5.98 18.78 3.65
C HIS A 143 -6.89 17.71 4.24
N ASP A 144 -6.38 16.47 4.31
CA ASP A 144 -7.00 15.35 5.00
C ASP A 144 -5.93 14.61 5.82
N GLU A 145 -6.32 14.11 6.99
CA GLU A 145 -5.49 13.29 7.88
C GLU A 145 -6.08 11.89 8.00
N PHE A 146 -5.41 10.89 7.43
CA PHE A 146 -5.87 9.51 7.48
C PHE A 146 -5.22 8.76 8.63
N THR A 147 -6.03 7.99 9.35
CA THR A 147 -5.61 7.02 10.37
C THR A 147 -6.11 5.63 10.01
N ARG A 148 -5.59 4.58 10.66
CA ARG A 148 -6.12 3.22 10.48
C ARG A 148 -7.60 3.18 10.84
N ALA A 149 -8.42 2.58 9.98
CA ALA A 149 -9.84 2.39 10.27
C ALA A 149 -10.01 1.49 11.50
N GLU A 150 -10.86 1.88 12.46
CA GLU A 150 -11.21 1.02 13.58
C GLU A 150 -11.89 -0.25 13.06
N ILE A 151 -11.51 -1.40 13.63
CA ILE A 151 -12.23 -2.65 13.40
C ILE A 151 -13.53 -2.54 14.19
N ALA A 152 -14.64 -2.30 13.50
CA ALA A 152 -15.98 -2.34 14.07
C ALA A 152 -16.37 -3.76 14.52
#